data_AF-A0A3S4I026-F1
#
_entry.id   AF-A0A3S4I026-F1
#
_cell.length_a   1.000
_cell.length_b   1.000
_cell.length_c   1.000
_cell.angle_alpha   90.00
_cell.angle_beta   90.00
_cell.angle_gamma   90.00
#
_symmetry.space_group_name_H-M   'P 1'
#
loop_
_entity.id
_entity.type
_entity.pdbx_description
1 polymer ?
#
loop_
_entity_poly.entity_id
_entity_poly.type
_entity_poly.pdbx_seq_one_letter_code
_entity_poly.pdbx_strand_id
1 'polypeptide(L)'
;MTAAGFEIALDLGDVKAGEFAEPICELELELLRGDTRAVLKLAKQLLSQTGLRQGSLSKAARGYHLAQGNAPRENTPTAILRTAAKATVEQGLEASLDLALSQWQYHEELWLRGDESAKEHVLDAMGLVRHALMLFGGIVPRKASTHLRDLLTQAEATMTSAVSAVTAVYSTQTAMAKLSLTEWLVTKAWQPFFGREGAGQNGRFF
;
A
#
# COMPACT_ATOMS: atom_id res chain seq x y z
N MET A 1 15.68 -9.35 24.56
CA MET A 1 14.99 -9.38 23.25
C MET A 1 15.78 -10.30 22.33
N THR A 2 15.15 -11.32 21.76
CA THR A 2 15.77 -12.18 20.74
C THR A 2 15.92 -11.39 19.44
N ALA A 3 17.08 -11.49 18.78
CA ALA A 3 17.31 -10.83 17.49
C ALA A 3 16.34 -11.37 16.43
N ALA A 4 15.76 -10.46 15.64
CA ALA A 4 14.92 -10.83 14.51
C ALA A 4 15.77 -11.54 13.43
N GLY A 5 15.18 -12.54 12.78
CA GLY A 5 15.80 -13.30 11.72
C GLY A 5 14.96 -13.18 10.45
N PHE A 6 15.62 -12.96 9.32
CA PHE A 6 14.98 -12.79 8.03
C PHE A 6 15.69 -13.60 6.97
N GLU A 7 14.95 -13.97 5.95
CA GLU A 7 15.50 -14.41 4.67
C GLU A 7 15.26 -13.30 3.63
N ILE A 8 16.25 -13.11 2.76
CA ILE A 8 16.16 -12.20 1.62
C ILE A 8 16.40 -13.05 0.38
N ALA A 9 15.41 -13.11 -0.50
CA ALA A 9 15.49 -13.87 -1.74
C ALA A 9 15.36 -12.92 -2.95
N LEU A 10 16.27 -13.04 -3.91
CA LEU A 10 16.16 -12.41 -5.22
C LEU A 10 15.84 -13.50 -6.23
N ASP A 11 14.61 -13.52 -6.71
CA ASP A 11 14.15 -14.51 -7.66
C ASP A 11 14.21 -13.94 -9.08
N LEU A 12 14.92 -14.66 -9.96
CA LEU A 12 15.06 -14.37 -11.38
C LEU A 12 14.66 -15.61 -12.17
N GLY A 13 13.71 -15.47 -13.09
CA GLY A 13 13.23 -16.59 -13.90
C GLY A 13 11.97 -16.26 -14.66
N ASP A 14 11.10 -17.25 -14.85
CA ASP A 14 9.81 -17.11 -15.51
C ASP A 14 8.73 -17.90 -14.76
N VAL A 15 7.51 -17.36 -14.73
CA VAL A 15 6.31 -18.17 -14.47
C VAL A 15 5.70 -18.58 -15.81
N LYS A 16 5.38 -19.86 -15.98
CA LYS A 16 4.92 -20.44 -17.26
C LYS A 16 3.65 -21.26 -17.07
N ALA A 17 2.72 -21.15 -18.02
CA ALA A 17 1.55 -22.00 -18.13
C ALA A 17 1.21 -22.23 -19.61
N GLY A 18 1.50 -23.44 -20.12
CA GLY A 18 1.36 -23.75 -21.54
C GLY A 18 2.24 -22.81 -22.39
N GLU A 19 1.62 -22.16 -23.37
CA GLU A 19 2.28 -21.21 -24.27
C GLU A 19 2.52 -19.82 -23.66
N PHE A 20 1.95 -19.53 -22.49
CA PHE A 20 2.07 -18.22 -21.83
C PHE A 20 3.19 -18.21 -20.80
N ALA A 21 3.97 -17.14 -20.79
CA ALA A 21 5.03 -16.90 -19.82
C ALA A 21 5.14 -15.41 -19.47
N GLU A 22 5.54 -15.10 -18.24
CA GLU A 22 5.97 -13.76 -17.86
C GLU A 22 7.20 -13.83 -16.92
N PRO A 23 8.10 -12.83 -16.97
CA PRO A 23 9.33 -12.86 -16.20
C PRO A 23 9.07 -12.72 -14.70
N ILE A 24 9.90 -13.41 -13.92
CA ILE A 24 10.06 -13.23 -12.48
C ILE A 24 11.33 -12.41 -12.28
N CYS A 25 11.18 -11.26 -11.62
CA CYS A 25 12.27 -10.41 -11.17
C CYS A 25 11.77 -9.68 -9.91
N GLU A 26 11.93 -10.33 -8.76
CA GLU A 26 11.36 -9.85 -7.50
C GLU A 26 12.27 -10.12 -6.31
N LEU A 27 12.16 -9.24 -5.31
CA LEU A 27 12.86 -9.33 -4.04
C LEU A 27 11.83 -9.67 -2.95
N GLU A 28 12.03 -10.78 -2.25
CA GLU A 28 11.19 -11.19 -1.12
C GLU A 28 11.93 -11.01 0.20
N LEU A 29 11.22 -10.48 1.21
CA LEU A 29 11.70 -10.32 2.57
C LEU A 29 10.82 -11.16 3.50
N GLU A 30 11.31 -12.33 3.91
CA GLU A 30 10.57 -13.24 4.79
C GLU A 30 11.01 -13.09 6.25
N LEU A 31 10.04 -12.97 7.16
CA LEU A 31 10.29 -12.95 8.60
C LEU A 31 10.31 -14.38 9.15
N LEU A 32 11.51 -14.90 9.46
CA LEU A 32 11.66 -16.22 10.06
C LEU A 32 11.35 -16.20 11.57
N ARG A 33 11.69 -15.10 12.24
CA ARG A 33 11.39 -14.87 13.67
C ARG A 33 11.49 -13.40 14.03
N GLY A 34 10.71 -12.95 15.00
CA GLY A 34 10.75 -11.58 15.53
C GLY A 34 9.50 -10.78 15.19
N ASP A 35 9.66 -9.48 14.94
CA ASP A 35 8.57 -8.53 14.76
C ASP A 35 8.59 -7.97 13.33
N THR A 36 7.41 -7.88 12.69
CA THR A 36 7.21 -7.33 11.34
C THR A 36 7.78 -5.91 11.17
N ARG A 37 7.85 -5.11 12.24
CA ARG A 37 8.49 -3.78 12.24
C ARG A 37 9.93 -3.82 11.75
N ALA A 38 10.63 -4.94 11.98
CA ALA A 38 11.99 -5.08 11.52
C ALA A 38 12.09 -5.39 10.02
N VAL A 39 11.10 -6.08 9.42
CA VAL A 39 10.94 -6.18 7.96
C VAL A 39 10.70 -4.80 7.36
N LEU A 40 9.77 -4.02 7.94
CA LEU A 40 9.45 -2.66 7.48
C LEU A 40 10.66 -1.73 7.56
N LYS A 41 11.47 -1.87 8.62
CA LYS A 41 12.74 -1.13 8.76
C LYS A 41 13.74 -1.47 7.65
N LEU A 42 13.91 -2.75 7.32
CA LEU A 42 14.77 -3.19 6.23
C LEU A 42 14.25 -2.71 4.87
N ALA A 43 12.94 -2.83 4.62
CA ALA A 43 12.31 -2.34 3.41
C ALA A 43 12.58 -0.84 3.19
N LYS A 44 12.50 -0.01 4.24
CA LYS A 44 12.85 1.42 4.15
C LYS A 44 14.29 1.67 3.69
N GLN A 45 15.23 0.83 4.12
CA GLN A 45 16.63 0.96 3.71
C GLN A 45 16.80 0.62 2.23
N LEU A 46 16.12 -0.43 1.75
CA LEU A 46 16.16 -0.86 0.35
C LEU A 46 15.51 0.15 -0.59
N LEU A 47 14.38 0.75 -0.18
CA LEU A 47 13.66 1.76 -0.98
C LEU A 47 14.35 3.12 -1.06
N SER A 48 15.52 3.30 -0.42
CA SER A 48 16.36 4.49 -0.61
C SER A 48 16.93 4.59 -2.04
N GLN A 49 16.90 3.49 -2.80
CA GLN A 49 17.24 3.42 -4.20
C GLN A 49 15.98 3.19 -5.05
N THR A 50 16.04 3.59 -6.32
CA THR A 50 14.95 3.32 -7.28
C THR A 50 14.94 1.86 -7.72
N GLY A 51 13.88 1.42 -8.39
CA GLY A 51 13.81 0.08 -9.00
C GLY A 51 13.06 -0.97 -8.18
N LEU A 52 12.56 -0.60 -6.99
CA LEU A 52 11.70 -1.47 -6.18
C LEU A 52 10.28 -0.91 -6.09
N ARG A 53 9.30 -1.79 -6.12
CA ARG A 53 7.89 -1.52 -5.80
C ARG A 53 7.34 -2.67 -4.96
N GLN A 54 6.28 -2.41 -4.20
CA GLN A 54 5.51 -3.48 -3.57
C GLN A 54 4.65 -4.18 -4.63
N GLY A 55 4.74 -5.52 -4.69
CA GLY A 55 3.92 -6.37 -5.55
C GLY A 55 2.86 -7.11 -4.74
N SER A 56 1.62 -7.11 -5.22
CA SER A 56 0.48 -7.82 -4.59
C SER A 56 0.16 -9.17 -5.23
N LEU A 57 0.72 -9.46 -6.41
CA LEU A 57 0.50 -10.71 -7.14
C LEU A 57 1.57 -11.75 -6.81
N SER A 58 1.17 -12.83 -6.13
CA SER A 58 2.06 -13.98 -5.94
C SER A 58 2.42 -14.64 -7.26
N LYS A 59 3.53 -15.40 -7.27
CA LYS A 59 3.92 -16.24 -8.43
C LYS A 59 2.79 -17.17 -8.85
N ALA A 60 2.08 -17.76 -7.87
CA ALA A 60 0.92 -18.61 -8.12
C ALA A 60 -0.25 -17.85 -8.76
N ALA A 61 -0.58 -16.64 -8.27
CA ALA A 61 -1.64 -15.82 -8.86
C ALA A 61 -1.35 -15.45 -10.32
N ARG A 62 -0.09 -15.12 -10.63
CA ARG A 62 0.38 -14.92 -12.00
C ARG A 62 0.25 -16.19 -12.84
N GLY A 63 0.69 -17.34 -12.31
CA GLY A 63 0.57 -18.64 -12.99
C GLY A 63 -0.87 -19.04 -13.31
N TYR A 64 -1.81 -18.83 -12.38
CA TYR A 64 -3.24 -19.06 -12.63
C TYR A 64 -3.79 -18.16 -13.74
N HIS A 65 -3.40 -16.90 -13.75
CA HIS A 65 -3.83 -15.97 -14.79
C HIS A 65 -3.28 -16.36 -16.17
N LEU A 66 -2.01 -16.80 -16.25
CA LEU A 66 -1.43 -17.33 -17.48
C LEU A 66 -2.17 -18.59 -17.94
N ALA A 67 -2.50 -19.50 -17.02
CA ALA A 67 -3.25 -20.73 -17.33
C ALA A 67 -4.68 -20.46 -17.85
N GLN A 68 -5.25 -19.30 -17.54
CA GLN A 68 -6.54 -18.83 -18.05
C GLN A 68 -6.44 -18.09 -19.39
N GLY A 69 -5.26 -18.08 -20.02
CA GLY A 69 -5.06 -17.47 -21.33
C GLY A 69 -4.44 -16.07 -21.30
N ASN A 70 -3.99 -15.61 -20.13
CA ASN A 70 -3.33 -14.30 -19.96
C ASN A 70 -4.13 -13.12 -20.57
N ALA A 71 -5.45 -13.13 -20.40
CA ALA A 71 -6.31 -12.06 -20.89
C ALA A 71 -5.93 -10.72 -20.22
N PRO A 72 -6.00 -9.58 -20.93
CA PRO A 72 -5.77 -8.27 -20.31
C PRO A 72 -6.63 -8.10 -19.05
N ARG A 73 -6.01 -7.58 -17.98
CA ARG A 73 -6.74 -7.26 -16.74
C ARG A 73 -7.52 -5.97 -16.96
N GLU A 74 -8.76 -5.94 -16.51
CA GLU A 74 -9.65 -4.78 -16.65
C GLU A 74 -9.56 -3.86 -15.42
N ASN A 75 -9.75 -2.57 -15.63
CA ASN A 75 -9.90 -1.61 -14.51
C ASN A 75 -11.05 -2.03 -13.60
N THR A 76 -10.87 -1.85 -12.30
CA THR A 76 -11.86 -2.25 -11.29
C THR A 76 -12.28 -1.02 -10.49
N PRO A 77 -13.42 -0.38 -10.81
CA PRO A 77 -13.90 0.77 -10.07
C PRO A 77 -14.01 0.48 -8.57
N THR A 78 -13.72 1.48 -7.73
CA THR A 78 -13.84 1.32 -6.28
C THR A 78 -15.31 1.13 -5.90
N ALA A 79 -15.65 -0.05 -5.40
CA ALA A 79 -17.00 -0.37 -4.93
C ALA A 79 -17.27 0.21 -3.53
N ILE A 80 -18.55 0.29 -3.15
CA ILE A 80 -18.94 0.66 -1.79
C ILE A 80 -18.38 -0.37 -0.80
N LEU A 81 -17.56 0.10 0.13
CA LEU A 81 -17.01 -0.73 1.20
C LEU A 81 -18.12 -1.23 2.11
N ARG A 82 -18.26 -2.55 2.21
CA ARG A 82 -19.19 -3.20 3.15
C ARG A 82 -18.40 -3.75 4.32
N THR A 83 -18.66 -3.21 5.51
CA THR A 83 -18.09 -3.72 6.76
C THR A 83 -19.06 -4.70 7.43
N ALA A 84 -18.55 -5.51 8.36
CA ALA A 84 -19.40 -6.41 9.15
C ALA A 84 -20.39 -5.61 10.02
N ALA A 85 -21.59 -6.15 10.27
CA ALA A 85 -22.68 -5.44 10.97
C ALA A 85 -22.32 -4.91 12.38
N LYS A 86 -21.28 -5.46 13.01
CA LYS A 86 -20.78 -5.03 14.34
C LYS A 86 -19.34 -4.50 14.28
N ALA A 87 -18.90 -4.06 13.10
CA ALA A 87 -17.57 -3.48 12.96
C ALA A 87 -17.45 -2.20 13.79
N THR A 88 -16.35 -2.08 14.51
CA THR A 88 -15.96 -0.86 15.20
C THR A 88 -15.53 0.21 14.20
N VAL A 89 -15.46 1.47 14.65
CA VAL A 89 -14.96 2.56 13.80
C VAL A 89 -13.50 2.34 13.40
N GLU A 90 -12.68 1.78 14.29
CA GLU A 90 -11.29 1.41 13.97
C GLU A 90 -11.23 0.34 12.87
N GLN A 91 -12.09 -0.68 12.92
CA GLN A 91 -12.19 -1.67 11.83
C GLN A 91 -12.68 -1.03 10.51
N GLY A 92 -13.52 0.00 10.58
CA GLY A 92 -13.91 0.80 9.42
C GLY A 92 -12.74 1.60 8.82
N LEU A 93 -11.87 2.18 9.65
CA LEU A 93 -10.65 2.87 9.23
C LEU A 93 -9.68 1.89 8.56
N GLU A 94 -9.41 0.75 9.20
CA GLU A 94 -8.54 -0.32 8.66
C GLU A 94 -9.04 -0.77 7.29
N ALA A 95 -10.33 -1.12 7.17
CA ALA A 95 -10.90 -1.60 5.92
C ALA A 95 -10.90 -0.54 4.80
N SER A 96 -11.04 0.75 5.15
CA SER A 96 -11.02 1.85 4.17
C SER A 96 -9.62 2.07 3.60
N LEU A 97 -8.60 2.02 4.45
CA LEU A 97 -7.21 2.18 4.03
C LEU A 97 -6.67 0.93 3.33
N ASP A 98 -7.08 -0.26 3.74
CA ASP A 98 -6.77 -1.52 3.06
C ASP A 98 -7.38 -1.57 1.65
N LEU A 99 -8.64 -1.13 1.50
CA LEU A 99 -9.27 -0.95 0.20
C LEU A 99 -8.47 0.03 -0.67
N ALA A 100 -8.09 1.20 -0.13
CA ALA A 100 -7.32 2.19 -0.86
C ALA A 100 -5.94 1.68 -1.31
N LEU A 101 -5.21 0.99 -0.43
CA LEU A 101 -3.93 0.38 -0.77
C LEU A 101 -4.09 -0.73 -1.82
N SER A 102 -5.15 -1.54 -1.73
CA SER A 102 -5.45 -2.58 -2.72
C SER A 102 -5.78 -1.99 -4.09
N GLN A 103 -6.60 -0.94 -4.13
CA GLN A 103 -6.94 -0.19 -5.35
C GLN A 103 -5.69 0.43 -5.99
N TRP A 104 -4.79 0.99 -5.17
CA TRP A 104 -3.50 1.50 -5.64
C TRP A 104 -2.67 0.38 -6.26
N GLN A 105 -2.40 -0.71 -5.53
CA GLN A 105 -1.54 -1.79 -6.01
C GLN A 105 -2.07 -2.46 -7.28
N TYR A 106 -3.40 -2.64 -7.38
CA TYR A 106 -4.02 -3.22 -8.57
C TYR A 106 -3.82 -2.34 -9.80
N HIS A 107 -4.20 -1.06 -9.72
CA HIS A 107 -4.10 -0.17 -10.88
C HIS A 107 -2.66 0.19 -11.23
N GLU A 108 -1.74 0.18 -10.26
CA GLU A 108 -0.30 0.33 -10.54
C GLU A 108 0.24 -0.83 -11.39
N GLU A 109 -0.20 -2.06 -11.11
CA GLU A 109 0.15 -3.24 -11.91
C GLU A 109 -0.40 -3.14 -13.34
N LEU A 110 -1.65 -2.69 -13.50
CA LEU A 110 -2.26 -2.47 -14.82
C LEU A 110 -1.51 -1.39 -15.61
N TRP A 111 -1.17 -0.28 -14.95
CA TRP A 111 -0.45 0.82 -15.59
C TRP A 111 0.94 0.38 -16.08
N LEU A 112 1.68 -0.37 -15.25
CA LEU A 112 2.96 -0.95 -15.65
C LEU A 112 2.85 -1.96 -16.79
N ARG A 113 1.70 -2.62 -16.95
CA ARG A 113 1.41 -3.56 -18.05
C ARG A 113 0.89 -2.86 -19.32
N GLY A 114 0.82 -1.53 -19.33
CA GLY A 114 0.53 -0.72 -20.50
C GLY A 114 -0.89 -0.18 -20.59
N ASP A 115 -1.73 -0.36 -19.55
CA ASP A 115 -3.01 0.33 -19.49
C ASP A 115 -2.82 1.76 -18.99
N GLU A 116 -2.73 2.71 -19.93
CA GLU A 116 -2.55 4.14 -19.59
C GLU A 116 -3.76 4.75 -18.86
N SER A 117 -4.96 4.16 -18.98
CA SER A 117 -6.14 4.64 -18.25
C SER A 117 -6.03 4.34 -16.74
N ALA A 118 -5.27 3.32 -16.36
CA ALA A 118 -5.06 2.96 -14.96
C ALA A 118 -4.31 4.04 -14.15
N LYS A 119 -3.60 4.97 -14.81
CA LYS A 119 -2.92 6.09 -14.13
C LYS A 119 -3.90 6.93 -13.31
N GLU A 120 -5.07 7.23 -13.86
CA GLU A 120 -6.10 8.01 -13.16
C GLU A 120 -6.57 7.27 -11.90
N HIS A 121 -6.79 5.96 -12.01
CA HIS A 121 -7.20 5.12 -10.88
C HIS A 121 -6.13 4.97 -9.79
N VAL A 122 -4.83 5.03 -10.13
CA VAL A 122 -3.76 5.12 -9.12
C VAL A 122 -3.87 6.41 -8.32
N LEU A 123 -4.09 7.54 -9.00
CA LEU A 123 -4.28 8.85 -8.35
C LEU A 123 -5.56 8.87 -7.51
N ASP A 124 -6.66 8.29 -8.01
CA ASP A 124 -7.90 8.14 -7.25
C ASP A 124 -7.70 7.33 -5.97
N ALA A 125 -6.92 6.25 -6.04
CA ALA A 125 -6.61 5.44 -4.87
C ALA A 125 -5.78 6.20 -3.82
N MET A 126 -4.80 7.01 -4.25
CA MET A 126 -4.07 7.93 -3.36
C MET A 126 -5.00 8.99 -2.76
N GLY A 127 -5.92 9.53 -3.56
CA GLY A 127 -7.00 10.40 -3.11
C GLY A 127 -7.89 9.74 -2.07
N LEU A 128 -8.24 8.47 -2.25
CA LEU A 128 -9.03 7.68 -1.31
C LEU A 128 -8.32 7.52 0.05
N VAL A 129 -6.99 7.35 0.07
CA VAL A 129 -6.21 7.38 1.32
C VAL A 129 -6.39 8.72 2.04
N ARG A 130 -6.31 9.85 1.31
CA ARG A 130 -6.50 11.19 1.89
C ARG A 130 -7.92 11.39 2.40
N HIS A 131 -8.92 10.97 1.64
CA HIS A 131 -10.33 11.05 2.02
C HIS A 131 -10.64 10.19 3.25
N ALA A 132 -10.06 8.99 3.36
CA ALA A 132 -10.17 8.16 4.56
C ALA A 132 -9.56 8.89 5.77
N LEU A 133 -8.33 9.41 5.66
CA LEU A 133 -7.69 10.18 6.74
C LEU A 133 -8.51 11.41 7.16
N MET A 134 -9.20 12.06 6.24
CA MET A 134 -10.11 13.17 6.53
C MET A 134 -11.40 12.70 7.23
N LEU A 135 -12.03 11.63 6.72
CA LEU A 135 -13.26 11.06 7.25
C LEU A 135 -13.10 10.63 8.72
N PHE A 136 -11.95 10.01 9.05
CA PHE A 136 -11.64 9.58 10.42
C PHE A 136 -10.90 10.65 11.24
N GLY A 137 -10.73 11.86 10.71
CA GLY A 137 -9.95 12.94 11.32
C GLY A 137 -10.50 13.47 12.66
N GLY A 138 -11.78 13.23 12.95
CA GLY A 138 -12.39 13.52 14.25
C GLY A 138 -11.97 12.55 15.36
N ILE A 139 -11.32 11.44 15.02
CA ILE A 139 -10.88 10.39 15.95
C ILE A 139 -9.35 10.23 15.87
N VAL A 140 -8.78 10.28 14.66
CA VAL A 140 -7.34 10.24 14.42
C VAL A 140 -6.83 11.66 14.17
N PRO A 141 -6.05 12.26 15.09
CA PRO A 141 -5.55 13.61 14.92
C PRO A 141 -4.70 13.76 13.66
N ARG A 142 -4.84 14.90 12.96
CA ARG A 142 -4.11 15.21 11.72
C ARG A 142 -2.58 15.04 11.81
N LYS A 143 -2.01 15.23 13.01
CA LYS A 143 -0.57 15.03 13.28
C LYS A 143 -0.11 13.57 13.18
N ALA A 144 -1.01 12.61 13.35
CA ALA A 144 -0.71 11.17 13.25
C ALA A 144 -0.34 10.74 11.82
N SER A 145 -0.74 11.52 10.81
CA SER A 145 -0.53 11.22 9.39
C SER A 145 0.33 12.26 8.65
N THR A 146 1.01 13.17 9.36
CA THR A 146 1.82 14.23 8.72
C THR A 146 2.82 13.69 7.73
N HIS A 147 3.71 12.79 8.17
CA HIS A 147 4.73 12.23 7.30
C HIS A 147 4.14 11.44 6.11
N LEU A 148 3.09 10.65 6.35
CA LEU A 148 2.38 9.91 5.29
C LEU A 148 1.81 10.87 4.24
N ARG A 149 1.11 11.93 4.66
CA ARG A 149 0.53 12.92 3.74
C ARG A 149 1.59 13.66 2.93
N ASP A 150 2.74 13.95 3.51
CA ASP A 150 3.85 14.63 2.82
C ASP A 150 4.48 13.72 1.75
N LEU A 151 4.59 12.42 2.03
CA LEU A 151 5.05 11.44 1.03
C LEU A 151 4.02 11.22 -0.08
N LEU A 152 2.73 11.16 0.23
CA LEU A 152 1.66 11.09 -0.78
C LEU A 152 1.75 12.29 -1.75
N THR A 153 2.01 13.50 -1.23
CA THR A 153 2.14 14.70 -2.06
C THR A 153 3.31 14.60 -3.02
N GLN A 154 4.44 14.07 -2.56
CA GLN A 154 5.62 13.86 -3.41
C GLN A 154 5.34 12.81 -4.49
N ALA A 155 4.71 11.69 -4.12
CA ALA A 155 4.35 10.64 -5.06
C ALA A 155 3.35 11.10 -6.12
N GLU A 156 2.31 11.86 -5.76
CA GLU A 156 1.34 12.45 -6.71
C GLU A 156 2.03 13.41 -7.69
N ALA A 157 2.94 14.25 -7.19
CA ALA A 157 3.71 15.16 -8.04
C ALA A 157 4.60 14.39 -9.02
N THR A 158 5.26 13.32 -8.57
CA THR A 158 6.04 12.41 -9.43
C THR A 158 5.15 11.75 -10.48
N MET A 159 4.00 11.19 -10.12
CA MET A 159 3.09 10.54 -11.09
C MET A 159 2.54 11.53 -12.12
N THR A 160 2.26 12.76 -11.73
CA THR A 160 1.76 13.81 -12.62
C THR A 160 2.81 14.24 -13.64
N SER A 161 4.08 14.36 -13.21
CA SER A 161 5.19 14.89 -14.03
C SER A 161 5.98 13.81 -14.78
N ALA A 162 5.80 12.53 -14.46
CA ALA A 162 6.56 11.45 -15.04
C ALA A 162 6.28 11.26 -16.54
N VAL A 163 7.36 10.95 -17.27
CA VAL A 163 7.32 10.66 -18.72
C VAL A 163 6.89 9.22 -19.03
N SER A 164 6.85 8.33 -18.04
CA SER A 164 6.42 6.93 -18.20
C SER A 164 5.95 6.32 -16.88
N ALA A 165 5.13 5.27 -16.97
CA ALA A 165 4.71 4.46 -15.82
C ALA A 165 5.89 3.89 -15.04
N VAL A 166 6.88 3.34 -15.74
CA VAL A 166 8.09 2.72 -15.14
C VAL A 166 8.83 3.74 -14.27
N THR A 167 9.10 4.94 -14.80
CA THR A 167 9.82 5.98 -14.04
C THR A 167 9.01 6.46 -12.84
N ALA A 168 7.69 6.60 -12.96
CA ALA A 168 6.82 7.00 -11.86
C ALA A 168 6.76 5.96 -10.74
N VAL A 169 6.47 4.71 -11.10
CA VAL A 169 6.17 3.62 -10.17
C VAL A 169 7.40 3.15 -9.43
N TYR A 170 8.55 3.03 -10.12
CA TYR A 170 9.81 2.61 -9.51
C TYR A 170 10.61 3.76 -8.88
N SER A 171 10.02 4.95 -8.76
CA SER A 171 10.63 6.08 -8.05
C SER A 171 10.64 5.84 -6.54
N THR A 172 11.65 6.41 -5.87
CA THR A 172 11.73 6.43 -4.40
C THR A 172 10.51 7.12 -3.79
N GLN A 173 9.98 8.17 -4.42
CA GLN A 173 8.81 8.91 -3.91
C GLN A 173 7.58 8.01 -3.82
N THR A 174 7.25 7.30 -4.90
CA THR A 174 6.13 6.35 -4.93
C THR A 174 6.35 5.19 -3.96
N ALA A 175 7.55 4.59 -3.98
CA ALA A 175 7.85 3.44 -3.15
C ALA A 175 7.80 3.78 -1.64
N MET A 176 8.35 4.93 -1.23
CA MET A 176 8.35 5.40 0.16
C MET A 176 6.94 5.79 0.62
N ALA A 177 6.13 6.44 -0.22
CA ALA A 177 4.75 6.76 0.10
C ALA A 177 3.93 5.48 0.36
N LYS A 178 4.06 4.49 -0.52
CA LYS A 178 3.37 3.21 -0.37
C LYS A 178 3.87 2.42 0.84
N LEU A 179 5.18 2.41 1.12
CA LEU A 179 5.71 1.75 2.33
C LEU A 179 5.25 2.45 3.61
N SER A 180 5.18 3.78 3.61
CA SER A 180 4.65 4.56 4.72
C SER A 180 3.19 4.20 5.01
N LEU A 181 2.35 4.05 3.97
CA LEU A 181 0.97 3.61 4.13
C LEU A 181 0.88 2.17 4.68
N THR A 182 1.65 1.24 4.11
CA THR A 182 1.71 -0.16 4.57
C THR A 182 2.14 -0.26 6.03
N GLU A 183 3.19 0.47 6.43
CA GLU A 183 3.63 0.52 7.83
C GLU A 183 2.56 1.14 8.73
N TRP A 184 1.92 2.23 8.31
CA TRP A 184 0.89 2.90 9.10
C TRP A 184 -0.28 1.96 9.41
N LEU A 185 -0.71 1.18 8.42
CA LEU A 185 -1.71 0.10 8.52
C LEU A 185 -1.23 -1.05 9.43
N VAL A 186 -0.10 -1.68 9.10
CA VAL A 186 0.40 -2.88 9.79
C VAL A 186 0.71 -2.61 11.27
N THR A 187 1.24 -1.43 11.57
CA THR A 187 1.61 -1.06 12.95
C THR A 187 0.47 -0.39 13.72
N LYS A 188 -0.68 -0.16 13.08
CA LYS A 188 -1.80 0.62 13.62
C LYS A 188 -1.33 1.95 14.22
N ALA A 189 -0.54 2.70 13.46
CA ALA A 189 0.21 3.86 13.94
C ALA A 189 -0.67 5.00 14.51
N TRP A 190 -1.98 4.96 14.29
CA TRP A 190 -2.98 5.85 14.90
C TRP A 190 -3.29 5.52 16.37
N GLN A 191 -3.12 4.28 16.83
CA GLN A 191 -3.56 3.86 18.16
C GLN A 191 -2.98 4.67 19.32
N PRO A 192 -1.69 5.07 19.34
CA PRO A 192 -1.16 5.91 20.42
C PRO A 192 -1.83 7.28 20.55
N PHE A 193 -2.61 7.69 19.54
CA PHE A 193 -3.35 8.95 19.54
C PHE A 193 -4.77 8.79 20.08
N PHE A 194 -5.30 7.57 20.16
CA PHE A 194 -6.55 7.30 20.86
C PHE A 194 -6.33 7.42 22.37
N GLY A 195 -7.10 8.28 23.04
CA GLY A 195 -7.09 8.40 24.51
C GLY A 195 -6.34 9.58 25.12
N ARG A 196 -5.81 10.54 24.33
CA ARG A 196 -5.23 11.78 24.89
C ARG A 196 -6.21 12.96 25.04
N GLU A 197 -7.44 12.84 24.55
CA GLU A 197 -8.47 13.91 24.65
C GLU A 197 -9.61 13.60 25.63
N GLY A 198 -9.47 12.57 26.49
CA GLY A 198 -10.51 12.18 27.46
C GLY A 198 -10.25 12.55 28.93
N ALA A 199 -9.07 13.07 29.28
CA ALA A 199 -8.67 13.32 30.69
C ALA A 199 -8.68 14.80 31.09
N GLY A 200 -9.34 15.68 30.34
CA GLY A 200 -9.28 17.11 30.60
C GLY A 200 -10.41 17.90 29.96
N GLN A 201 -11.66 17.62 30.36
CA GLN A 201 -12.75 18.59 30.46
C GLN A 201 -14.04 17.92 30.99
N ASN A 202 -13.98 17.36 32.21
CA ASN A 202 -15.17 17.36 33.07
C ASN A 202 -15.19 18.68 33.85
N GLY A 203 -15.38 19.77 33.11
CA GLY A 203 -15.72 21.08 33.64
C GLY A 203 -17.21 21.29 33.44
N ARG A 204 -17.97 21.15 34.52
CA ARG A 204 -19.37 21.58 34.69
C ARG A 204 -19.73 22.76 33.78
N PHE A 205 -20.76 22.62 32.97
CA PHE A 205 -21.75 23.68 32.76
C PHE A 205 -23.14 23.03 32.66
N PHE A 206 -24.10 23.65 33.35
CA PHE A 206 -25.52 23.39 33.22
C PHE A 206 -26.01 23.72 31.81
#